data_AF-A0A3N4Z1K4-F1
#
_entry.id   AF-A0A3N4Z1K4-F1
#
_cell.length_a   1.000
_cell.length_b   1.000
_cell.length_c   1.000
_cell.angle_alpha   90.00
_cell.angle_beta   90.00
_cell.angle_gamma   90.00
#
_symmetry.space_group_name_H-M   'P 1'
#
loop_
_entity.id
_entity.type
_entity.pdbx_description
1 polymer ?
#
loop_
_entity_poly.entity_id
_entity_poly.type
_entity_poly.pdbx_seq_one_letter_code
_entity_poly.pdbx_strand_id
1 'polypeptide(L)'
;MGRRALYDVNEEFTVLTVCTGNICRSPAVERLLRAELGTGSGIRVHSAGTGALVGEPIHHPVAGLLRDLSVDADAHEARRITEAMVREADLILALTREHRADVVELVPAAVRRTFTLREFARLAEQVDPAALAEAAGAEASPAERLAALLPLASAYRAQVDPSLDDVIDPFRRAPEVYQRSMDEIVPAVRIIADVVLERR
;
A
#
# COMPACT_ATOMS: atom_id res chain seq x y z
N MET A 1 15.00 36.69 -6.67
CA MET A 1 13.99 36.63 -5.59
C MET A 1 13.70 35.16 -5.34
N GLY A 2 13.94 34.68 -4.12
CA GLY A 2 14.35 33.30 -3.79
C GLY A 2 13.46 32.15 -4.29
N ARG A 3 14.11 31.15 -4.92
CA ARG A 3 13.65 29.75 -4.94
C ARG A 3 13.57 29.28 -3.48
N ARG A 4 12.36 29.10 -2.96
CA ARG A 4 12.16 28.55 -1.63
C ARG A 4 12.16 27.04 -1.76
N ALA A 5 13.29 26.43 -1.46
CA ALA A 5 13.38 25.02 -1.11
C ALA A 5 12.49 24.78 0.11
N LEU A 6 11.49 23.93 -0.03
CA LEU A 6 10.63 23.44 1.05
C LEU A 6 10.34 21.96 0.83
N TYR A 7 11.40 21.15 0.71
CA TYR A 7 11.34 19.73 1.05
C TYR A 7 12.67 19.42 1.72
N ASP A 8 12.61 19.16 3.02
CA ASP A 8 13.75 18.71 3.81
C ASP A 8 14.18 17.34 3.26
N VAL A 9 15.48 17.11 3.16
CA VAL A 9 16.10 15.95 2.50
C VAL A 9 16.04 14.69 3.38
N ASN A 10 15.06 14.62 4.27
CA ASN A 10 14.93 13.64 5.36
C ASN A 10 13.50 13.08 5.56
N GLU A 11 12.53 13.40 4.71
CA GLU A 11 11.16 12.86 4.89
C GLU A 11 11.02 11.48 4.25
N GLU A 12 10.91 10.44 5.09
CA GLU A 12 10.58 9.08 4.66
C GLU A 12 9.22 9.05 3.94
N PHE A 13 9.19 8.49 2.73
CA PHE A 13 7.95 8.34 1.95
C PHE A 13 6.99 7.40 2.69
N THR A 14 5.79 7.89 3.01
CA THR A 14 4.86 7.19 3.89
C THR A 14 3.75 6.49 3.10
N VAL A 15 3.62 5.18 3.27
CA VAL A 15 2.54 4.36 2.72
C VAL A 15 1.56 3.96 3.83
N LEU A 16 0.27 4.24 3.63
CA LEU A 16 -0.81 3.80 4.52
C LEU A 16 -1.67 2.73 3.84
N THR A 17 -1.82 1.56 4.45
CA THR A 17 -2.70 0.50 3.97
C THR A 17 -4.00 0.47 4.79
N VAL A 18 -5.15 0.32 4.15
CA VAL A 18 -6.46 0.51 4.80
C VAL A 18 -7.44 -0.61 4.49
N CYS A 19 -7.94 -1.26 5.54
CA CYS A 19 -9.11 -2.17 5.46
C CYS A 19 -10.13 -1.83 6.53
N THR A 20 -11.08 -2.73 6.85
CA THR A 20 -12.09 -2.47 7.86
C THR A 20 -11.52 -2.61 9.28
N GLY A 21 -11.19 -3.83 9.69
CA GLY A 21 -10.85 -4.15 11.08
C GLY A 21 -9.40 -3.92 11.48
N ASN A 22 -8.51 -3.67 10.51
CA ASN A 22 -7.06 -3.57 10.71
C ASN A 22 -6.38 -4.81 11.36
N ILE A 23 -6.98 -5.99 11.19
CA ILE A 23 -6.44 -7.26 11.75
C ILE A 23 -6.14 -8.33 10.70
N CYS A 24 -6.61 -8.18 9.46
CA CYS A 24 -6.40 -9.17 8.39
C CYS A 24 -5.62 -8.57 7.21
N ARG A 25 -6.34 -7.92 6.28
CA ARG A 25 -5.80 -7.55 4.97
C ARG A 25 -4.78 -6.42 5.03
N SER A 26 -5.10 -5.26 5.64
CA SER A 26 -4.17 -4.14 5.71
C SER A 26 -2.87 -4.43 6.48
N PRO A 27 -2.86 -5.09 7.66
CA PRO A 27 -1.59 -5.44 8.28
C PRO A 27 -0.81 -6.48 7.47
N ALA A 28 -1.46 -7.42 6.76
CA ALA A 28 -0.75 -8.31 5.85
C ALA A 28 0.01 -7.54 4.75
N VAL A 29 -0.65 -6.55 4.11
CA VAL A 29 0.00 -5.67 3.12
C VAL A 29 1.15 -4.89 3.73
N GLU A 30 0.98 -4.34 4.95
CA GLU A 30 2.04 -3.62 5.66
C GLU A 30 3.27 -4.50 5.86
N ARG A 31 3.09 -5.72 6.38
CA ARG A 31 4.19 -6.64 6.67
C ARG A 31 4.89 -7.12 5.41
N LEU A 32 4.13 -7.46 4.36
CA LEU A 32 4.69 -7.90 3.09
C LEU A 32 5.48 -6.77 2.39
N LEU A 33 4.95 -5.55 2.34
CA LEU A 33 5.68 -4.42 1.75
C LEU A 33 6.97 -4.12 2.53
N ARG A 34 6.93 -4.12 3.86
CA ARG A 34 8.14 -3.93 4.68
C ARG A 34 9.19 -5.02 4.40
N ALA A 35 8.77 -6.27 4.29
CA ALA A 35 9.66 -7.39 4.00
C ALA A 35 10.29 -7.28 2.60
N GLU A 36 9.51 -6.91 1.58
CA GLU A 36 9.99 -6.78 0.20
C GLU A 36 10.91 -5.57 -0.01
N LEU A 37 10.55 -4.41 0.58
CA LEU A 37 11.26 -3.13 0.41
C LEU A 37 12.53 -3.03 1.27
N GLY A 38 12.54 -3.65 2.45
CA GLY A 38 13.65 -3.59 3.39
C GLY A 38 13.79 -2.23 4.10
N THR A 39 14.62 -2.20 5.15
CA THR A 39 14.78 -1.06 6.06
C THR A 39 15.55 0.13 5.47
N GLY A 40 16.27 -0.07 4.36
CA GLY A 40 17.03 0.98 3.67
C GLY A 40 16.28 1.66 2.53
N SER A 41 15.00 1.34 2.31
CA SER A 41 14.23 1.85 1.16
C SER A 41 13.84 3.33 1.27
N GLY A 42 13.89 3.91 2.47
CA GLY A 42 13.32 5.23 2.76
C GLY A 42 11.79 5.24 2.71
N ILE A 43 11.14 4.06 2.66
CA ILE A 43 9.68 3.92 2.61
C ILE A 43 9.17 3.39 3.94
N ARG A 44 8.32 4.17 4.58
CA ARG A 44 7.68 3.83 5.85
C ARG A 44 6.26 3.34 5.60
N VAL A 45 6.01 2.06 5.86
CA VAL A 45 4.68 1.45 5.64
C VAL A 45 3.93 1.31 6.96
N HIS A 46 2.66 1.66 6.98
CA HIS A 46 1.75 1.64 8.13
C HIS A 46 0.38 1.12 7.71
N SER A 47 -0.38 0.55 8.63
CA SER A 47 -1.78 0.19 8.38
C SER A 47 -2.76 0.81 9.37
N ALA A 48 -4.01 0.96 8.95
CA ALA A 48 -5.13 1.37 9.78
C ALA A 48 -6.45 0.75 9.31
N GLY A 49 -7.53 0.94 10.10
CA GLY A 49 -8.85 0.41 9.80
C GLY A 49 -9.96 1.45 9.88
N THR A 50 -10.92 1.41 8.95
CA THR A 50 -12.12 2.27 8.96
C THR A 50 -13.08 1.91 10.10
N GLY A 51 -13.15 0.62 10.43
CA GLY A 51 -13.87 0.05 11.57
C GLY A 51 -12.94 -0.77 12.49
N ALA A 52 -11.76 -0.22 12.81
CA ALA A 52 -10.69 -0.97 13.45
C ALA A 52 -11.09 -1.62 14.79
N LEU A 53 -10.60 -2.85 15.00
CA LEU A 53 -10.67 -3.57 16.27
C LEU A 53 -9.47 -3.17 17.13
N VAL A 54 -9.51 -1.96 17.69
CA VAL A 54 -8.34 -1.30 18.28
C VAL A 54 -7.65 -2.17 19.35
N GLY A 55 -6.32 -2.29 19.26
CA GLY A 55 -5.47 -3.06 20.17
C GLY A 55 -5.36 -4.55 19.84
N GLU A 56 -6.15 -5.07 18.90
CA GLU A 56 -6.07 -6.48 18.50
C GLU A 56 -4.83 -6.75 17.62
N PRO A 57 -4.19 -7.93 17.75
CA PRO A 57 -3.09 -8.32 16.88
C PRO A 57 -3.57 -8.72 15.48
N ILE A 58 -2.62 -9.06 14.61
CA ILE A 58 -2.97 -9.72 13.34
C ILE A 58 -3.76 -11.01 13.66
N HIS A 59 -4.89 -11.18 12.99
CA HIS A 59 -5.77 -12.32 13.14
C HIS A 59 -5.01 -13.63 12.87
N HIS A 60 -5.15 -14.61 13.77
CA HIS A 60 -4.28 -15.79 13.84
C HIS A 60 -4.08 -16.52 12.49
N PRO A 61 -5.12 -16.87 11.71
CA PRO A 61 -4.98 -17.38 10.34
C PRO A 61 -4.06 -16.56 9.43
N VAL A 62 -4.17 -15.23 9.42
CA VAL A 62 -3.34 -14.36 8.59
C VAL A 62 -1.90 -14.34 9.10
N ALA A 63 -1.71 -14.30 10.42
CA ALA A 63 -0.39 -14.37 11.02
C ALA A 63 0.34 -15.69 10.69
N GLY A 64 -0.40 -16.82 10.63
CA GLY A 64 0.13 -18.11 10.15
C GLY A 64 0.64 -18.02 8.71
N LEU A 65 -0.20 -17.51 7.80
CA LEU A 65 0.16 -17.37 6.38
C LEU A 65 1.34 -16.41 6.15
N LEU A 66 1.47 -15.34 6.94
CA LEU A 66 2.64 -14.47 6.90
C LEU A 66 3.92 -15.20 7.34
N ARG A 67 3.85 -15.99 8.42
CA ARG A 67 4.99 -16.78 8.90
C ARG A 67 5.41 -17.86 7.90
N ASP A 68 4.45 -18.47 7.19
CA ASP A 68 4.75 -19.42 6.10
C ASP A 68 5.56 -18.75 4.97
N LEU A 69 5.41 -17.44 4.80
CA LEU A 69 6.19 -16.60 3.88
C LEU A 69 7.47 -16.03 4.51
N SER A 70 7.85 -16.47 5.72
CA SER A 70 8.98 -15.92 6.51
C SER A 70 8.84 -14.43 6.83
N VAL A 71 7.60 -13.93 6.93
CA VAL A 71 7.29 -12.53 7.26
C VAL A 71 6.83 -12.43 8.71
N ASP A 72 7.42 -11.50 9.45
CA ASP A 72 7.04 -11.21 10.83
C ASP A 72 5.60 -10.70 10.93
N ALA A 73 4.85 -11.26 11.88
CA ALA A 73 3.46 -10.92 12.15
C ALA A 73 3.24 -10.36 13.57
N ASP A 74 4.31 -10.20 14.35
CA ASP A 74 4.23 -9.86 15.76
C ASP A 74 4.21 -8.34 15.99
N ALA A 75 3.86 -7.92 17.21
CA ALA A 75 3.82 -6.52 17.65
C ALA A 75 2.91 -5.59 16.81
N HIS A 76 2.00 -6.15 16.01
CA HIS A 76 0.93 -5.38 15.39
C HIS A 76 -0.14 -5.07 16.42
N GLU A 77 -0.62 -3.82 16.42
CA GLU A 77 -1.80 -3.43 17.16
C GLU A 77 -2.74 -2.69 16.21
N ALA A 78 -3.94 -3.20 16.07
CA ALA A 78 -4.95 -2.60 15.22
C ALA A 78 -5.28 -1.18 15.70
N ARG A 79 -5.44 -0.25 14.76
CA ARG A 79 -5.73 1.15 15.05
C ARG A 79 -6.71 1.75 14.05
N ARG A 80 -7.53 2.69 14.53
CA ARG A 80 -8.51 3.40 13.71
C ARG A 80 -7.82 4.42 12.82
N ILE A 81 -8.25 4.49 11.57
CA ILE A 81 -7.80 5.52 10.63
C ILE A 81 -8.20 6.92 11.14
N THR A 82 -7.34 7.90 10.93
CA THR A 82 -7.57 9.30 11.31
C THR A 82 -7.24 10.22 10.14
N GLU A 83 -7.78 11.44 10.14
CA GLU A 83 -7.41 12.46 9.15
C GLU A 83 -5.91 12.74 9.14
N ALA A 84 -5.25 12.74 10.31
CA ALA A 84 -3.81 12.98 10.42
C ALA A 84 -3.02 11.91 9.65
N MET A 85 -3.32 10.63 9.87
CA MET A 85 -2.69 9.52 9.14
C MET A 85 -2.90 9.65 7.63
N VAL A 86 -4.11 10.03 7.20
CA VAL A 86 -4.41 10.23 5.78
C VAL A 86 -3.64 11.43 5.23
N ARG A 87 -3.53 12.54 5.97
CA ARG A 87 -2.79 13.74 5.52
C ARG A 87 -1.28 13.50 5.44
N GLU A 88 -0.72 12.72 6.36
CA GLU A 88 0.70 12.36 6.43
C GLU A 88 1.14 11.33 5.39
N ALA A 89 0.24 10.50 4.87
CA ALA A 89 0.60 9.48 3.89
C ALA A 89 0.87 10.07 2.50
N ASP A 90 1.96 9.69 1.84
CA ASP A 90 2.24 10.05 0.45
C ASP A 90 1.51 9.13 -0.54
N LEU A 91 1.26 7.88 -0.12
CA LEU A 91 0.47 6.88 -0.85
C LEU A 91 -0.48 6.15 0.10
N ILE A 92 -1.71 5.92 -0.33
CA ILE A 92 -2.71 5.14 0.40
C ILE A 92 -3.17 3.96 -0.45
N LEU A 93 -3.05 2.76 0.10
CA LEU A 93 -3.44 1.48 -0.51
C LEU A 93 -4.64 0.90 0.23
N ALA A 94 -5.83 1.17 -0.30
CA ALA A 94 -7.09 0.62 0.20
C ALA A 94 -7.26 -0.84 -0.25
N LEU A 95 -7.87 -1.68 0.58
CA LEU A 95 -8.10 -3.09 0.25
C LEU A 95 -9.40 -3.34 -0.54
N THR A 96 -10.26 -2.32 -0.63
CA THR A 96 -11.45 -2.32 -1.48
C THR A 96 -11.72 -0.90 -1.96
N ARG A 97 -12.60 -0.76 -2.96
CA ARG A 97 -13.11 0.53 -3.46
C ARG A 97 -13.93 1.26 -2.40
N GLU A 98 -14.62 0.54 -1.53
CA GLU A 98 -15.31 1.12 -0.36
C GLU A 98 -14.30 1.74 0.62
N HIS A 99 -13.23 1.03 0.99
CA HIS A 99 -12.19 1.62 1.84
C HIS A 99 -11.52 2.85 1.18
N ARG A 100 -11.36 2.83 -0.15
CA ARG A 100 -10.87 4.00 -0.89
C ARG A 100 -11.86 5.17 -0.79
N ALA A 101 -13.15 4.91 -0.90
CA ALA A 101 -14.19 5.92 -0.72
C ALA A 101 -14.16 6.50 0.71
N ASP A 102 -14.08 5.65 1.74
CA ASP A 102 -13.98 6.07 3.15
C ASP A 102 -12.79 7.01 3.38
N VAL A 103 -11.62 6.69 2.81
CA VAL A 103 -10.42 7.54 2.89
C VAL A 103 -10.64 8.90 2.23
N VAL A 104 -11.27 8.92 1.05
CA VAL A 104 -11.53 10.15 0.30
C VAL A 104 -12.64 10.98 0.95
N GLU A 105 -13.63 10.35 1.58
CA GLU A 105 -14.63 11.05 2.39
C GLU A 105 -13.99 11.72 3.60
N LEU A 106 -13.07 11.03 4.27
CA LEU A 106 -12.33 11.57 5.42
C LEU A 106 -11.41 12.73 5.01
N VAL A 107 -10.71 12.63 3.87
CA VAL A 107 -9.85 13.70 3.33
C VAL A 107 -9.97 13.75 1.81
N PRO A 108 -10.84 14.62 1.23
CA PRO A 108 -11.06 14.69 -0.21
C PRO A 108 -9.80 14.96 -1.05
N ALA A 109 -8.84 15.71 -0.49
CA ALA A 109 -7.57 16.01 -1.14
C ALA A 109 -6.69 14.76 -1.39
N ALA A 110 -6.93 13.64 -0.68
CA ALA A 110 -6.14 12.42 -0.81
C ALA A 110 -6.49 11.59 -2.07
N VAL A 111 -7.52 11.96 -2.83
CA VAL A 111 -8.01 11.19 -4.00
C VAL A 111 -6.94 10.84 -5.04
N ARG A 112 -5.96 11.74 -5.24
CA ARG A 112 -4.88 11.55 -6.23
C ARG A 112 -3.83 10.54 -5.77
N ARG A 113 -3.69 10.35 -4.46
CA ARG A 113 -2.74 9.43 -3.83
C ARG A 113 -3.39 8.22 -3.15
N THR A 114 -4.68 8.01 -3.37
CA THR A 114 -5.43 6.86 -2.84
C THR A 114 -5.85 5.93 -3.97
N PHE A 115 -5.38 4.70 -3.92
CA PHE A 115 -5.67 3.62 -4.87
C PHE A 115 -6.17 2.39 -4.10
N THR A 116 -6.82 1.46 -4.78
CA THR A 116 -6.88 0.10 -4.23
C THR A 116 -5.54 -0.62 -4.47
N LEU A 117 -5.19 -1.59 -3.61
CA LEU A 117 -3.94 -2.34 -3.73
C LEU A 117 -3.78 -2.97 -5.13
N ARG A 118 -4.82 -3.70 -5.58
CA ARG A 118 -4.78 -4.43 -6.84
C ARG A 118 -4.83 -3.49 -8.05
N GLU A 119 -5.58 -2.39 -7.96
CA GLU A 119 -5.55 -1.31 -8.96
C GLU A 119 -4.13 -0.77 -9.12
N PHE A 120 -3.50 -0.35 -8.01
CA PHE A 120 -2.17 0.25 -8.06
C PHE A 120 -1.12 -0.70 -8.63
N ALA A 121 -1.15 -1.97 -8.25
CA ALA A 121 -0.26 -2.99 -8.80
C ALA A 121 -0.42 -3.13 -10.33
N ARG A 122 -1.66 -3.25 -10.83
CA ARG A 122 -1.92 -3.36 -12.28
C ARG A 122 -1.54 -2.10 -13.06
N LEU A 123 -1.67 -0.92 -12.45
CA LEU A 123 -1.24 0.33 -13.05
C LEU A 123 0.28 0.44 -13.07
N ALA A 124 0.94 0.08 -11.98
CA ALA A 124 2.40 0.09 -11.87
C ALA A 124 3.07 -0.82 -12.90
N GLU A 125 2.46 -1.99 -13.18
CA GLU A 125 2.94 -2.92 -14.20
C GLU A 125 2.87 -2.36 -15.63
N GLN A 126 1.98 -1.41 -15.91
CA GLN A 126 1.86 -0.78 -17.23
C GLN A 126 2.83 0.40 -17.43
N VAL A 127 3.47 0.88 -16.36
CA VAL A 127 4.41 1.99 -16.47
C VAL A 127 5.70 1.51 -17.12
N ASP A 128 6.10 2.19 -18.20
CA ASP A 128 7.36 1.93 -18.87
C ASP A 128 8.54 2.20 -17.92
N PRO A 129 9.44 1.21 -17.68
CA PRO A 129 10.62 1.40 -16.84
C PRO A 129 11.49 2.60 -17.25
N ALA A 130 11.60 2.88 -18.55
CA ALA A 130 12.38 4.03 -19.03
C ALA A 130 11.73 5.36 -18.65
N ALA A 131 10.40 5.45 -18.75
CA ALA A 131 9.65 6.63 -18.33
C ALA A 131 9.71 6.84 -16.81
N LEU A 132 9.68 5.74 -16.03
CA LEU A 132 9.86 5.82 -14.58
C LEU A 132 11.27 6.31 -14.22
N ALA A 133 12.31 5.77 -14.86
CA ALA A 133 13.69 6.18 -14.63
C ALA A 133 13.94 7.65 -15.04
N GLU A 134 13.32 8.12 -16.12
CA GLU A 134 13.36 9.52 -16.52
C GLU A 134 12.67 10.43 -15.48
N ALA A 135 11.51 10.02 -14.98
CA ALA A 135 10.73 10.79 -14.01
C ALA A 135 11.37 10.81 -12.61
N ALA A 136 11.96 9.70 -12.16
CA ALA A 136 12.57 9.58 -10.84
C ALA A 136 14.03 10.07 -10.82
N GLY A 137 14.75 9.92 -11.93
CA GLY A 137 16.19 10.12 -12.03
C GLY A 137 16.98 8.81 -11.93
N ALA A 138 18.15 8.75 -12.57
CA ALA A 138 18.95 7.53 -12.70
C ALA A 138 19.50 6.97 -11.38
N GLU A 139 19.65 7.82 -10.36
CA GLU A 139 20.15 7.44 -9.03
C GLU A 139 19.05 7.48 -7.97
N ALA A 140 17.78 7.44 -8.40
CA ALA A 140 16.64 7.53 -7.51
C ALA A 140 16.62 6.38 -6.48
N SER A 141 16.39 6.74 -5.23
CA SER A 141 16.05 5.81 -4.17
C SER A 141 14.72 5.10 -4.45
N PRO A 142 14.43 3.96 -3.80
CA PRO A 142 13.12 3.33 -3.87
C PRO A 142 11.97 4.29 -3.52
N ALA A 143 12.14 5.16 -2.53
CA ALA A 143 11.17 6.18 -2.15
C ALA A 143 10.89 7.18 -3.29
N GLU A 144 11.92 7.69 -3.95
CA GLU A 144 11.79 8.61 -5.08
C GLU A 144 11.13 7.93 -6.30
N ARG A 145 11.46 6.67 -6.57
CA ARG A 145 10.78 5.88 -7.61
C ARG A 145 9.30 5.68 -7.29
N LEU A 146 8.96 5.37 -6.05
CA LEU A 146 7.56 5.25 -5.66
C LEU A 146 6.82 6.59 -5.81
N ALA A 147 7.43 7.70 -5.42
CA ALA A 147 6.85 9.04 -5.61
C ALA A 147 6.60 9.38 -7.09
N ALA A 148 7.57 9.07 -7.97
CA ALA A 148 7.44 9.28 -9.42
C ALA A 148 6.40 8.34 -10.06
N LEU A 149 6.21 7.14 -9.50
CA LEU A 149 5.26 6.16 -9.99
C LEU A 149 3.80 6.62 -9.84
N LEU A 150 3.46 7.37 -8.78
CA LEU A 150 2.08 7.81 -8.52
C LEU A 150 1.44 8.57 -9.70
N PRO A 151 2.04 9.68 -10.21
CA PRO A 151 1.46 10.40 -11.34
C PRO A 151 1.45 9.55 -12.62
N LEU A 152 2.48 8.73 -12.87
CA LEU A 152 2.54 7.84 -14.04
C LEU A 152 1.43 6.79 -14.01
N ALA A 153 1.29 6.06 -12.91
CA ALA A 153 0.23 5.08 -12.69
C ALA A 153 -1.17 5.72 -12.83
N SER A 154 -1.35 6.95 -12.34
CA SER A 154 -2.64 7.65 -12.42
C SER A 154 -3.11 7.90 -13.85
N ALA A 155 -2.20 8.01 -14.82
CA ALA A 155 -2.53 8.23 -16.23
C ALA A 155 -3.23 7.01 -16.88
N TYR A 156 -2.98 5.80 -16.35
CA TYR A 156 -3.56 4.56 -16.85
C TYR A 156 -4.87 4.16 -16.16
N ARG A 157 -5.35 4.93 -15.16
CA ARG A 157 -6.53 4.57 -14.36
C ARG A 157 -7.79 4.27 -15.17
N ALA A 158 -7.99 4.93 -16.31
CA ALA A 158 -9.14 4.71 -17.17
C ALA A 158 -9.09 3.38 -17.95
N GLN A 159 -7.94 2.69 -17.95
CA GLN A 159 -7.67 1.50 -18.78
C GLN A 159 -7.79 0.19 -17.99
N VAL A 160 -7.93 0.25 -16.65
CA VAL A 160 -8.04 -0.93 -15.80
C VAL A 160 -9.48 -1.23 -15.43
N ASP A 161 -9.84 -2.52 -15.39
CA ASP A 161 -11.15 -2.97 -14.96
C ASP A 161 -11.30 -2.82 -13.43
N PRO A 162 -12.22 -1.97 -12.93
CA PRO A 162 -12.46 -1.79 -11.50
C PRO A 162 -13.09 -3.01 -10.81
N SER A 163 -13.60 -3.99 -11.57
CA SER A 163 -14.17 -5.22 -11.00
C SER A 163 -13.12 -6.11 -10.31
N LEU A 164 -11.84 -5.88 -10.63
CA LEU A 164 -10.69 -6.62 -10.13
C LEU A 164 -9.95 -5.92 -8.97
N ASP A 165 -10.48 -4.82 -8.45
CA ASP A 165 -9.82 -3.97 -7.46
C ASP A 165 -9.87 -4.54 -6.04
N ASP A 166 -11.01 -5.12 -5.68
CA ASP A 166 -11.30 -5.51 -4.32
C ASP A 166 -10.52 -6.77 -3.93
N VAL A 167 -9.96 -6.75 -2.72
CA VAL A 167 -9.40 -7.94 -2.06
C VAL A 167 -10.48 -8.56 -1.18
N ILE A 168 -10.74 -9.84 -1.39
CA ILE A 168 -11.78 -10.58 -0.66
C ILE A 168 -11.55 -10.50 0.85
N ASP A 169 -12.60 -10.20 1.63
CA ASP A 169 -12.52 -10.18 3.09
C ASP A 169 -12.60 -11.59 3.68
N PRO A 170 -11.54 -12.09 4.35
CA PRO A 170 -11.55 -13.42 4.93
C PRO A 170 -12.11 -13.49 6.35
N PHE A 171 -12.38 -12.35 7.02
CA PHE A 171 -12.71 -12.36 8.45
C PHE A 171 -13.97 -13.17 8.75
N ARG A 172 -13.89 -14.09 9.74
CA ARG A 172 -14.94 -15.05 10.12
C ARG A 172 -15.43 -15.94 8.97
N ARG A 173 -14.62 -16.15 7.94
CA ARG A 173 -14.89 -17.08 6.83
C ARG A 173 -14.09 -18.37 6.99
N ALA A 174 -14.31 -19.30 6.06
CA ALA A 174 -13.59 -20.56 6.00
C ALA A 174 -12.08 -20.35 5.69
N PRO A 175 -11.18 -21.26 6.10
CA PRO A 175 -9.74 -21.14 5.91
C PRO A 175 -9.32 -20.83 4.45
N GLU A 176 -10.01 -21.39 3.47
CA GLU A 176 -9.72 -21.19 2.04
C GLU A 176 -9.93 -19.74 1.60
N VAL A 177 -10.76 -18.97 2.32
CA VAL A 177 -10.97 -17.55 2.03
C VAL A 177 -9.76 -16.72 2.49
N TYR A 178 -9.09 -17.12 3.58
CA TYR A 178 -7.84 -16.49 4.01
C TYR A 178 -6.74 -16.71 2.96
N GLN A 179 -6.61 -17.95 2.46
CA GLN A 179 -5.65 -18.25 1.40
C GLN A 179 -5.94 -17.43 0.14
N ARG A 180 -7.20 -17.42 -0.33
CA ARG A 180 -7.57 -16.60 -1.50
C ARG A 180 -7.27 -15.11 -1.31
N SER A 181 -7.50 -14.57 -0.12
CA SER A 181 -7.13 -13.18 0.19
C SER A 181 -5.62 -12.96 0.07
N MET A 182 -4.79 -13.89 0.55
CA MET A 182 -3.34 -13.82 0.41
C MET A 182 -2.88 -14.02 -1.05
N ASP A 183 -3.54 -14.88 -1.81
CA ASP A 183 -3.28 -15.10 -3.24
C ASP A 183 -3.57 -13.85 -4.08
N GLU A 184 -4.46 -12.96 -3.61
CA GLU A 184 -4.70 -11.65 -4.22
C GLU A 184 -3.70 -10.58 -3.74
N ILE A 185 -3.30 -10.61 -2.47
CA ILE A 185 -2.41 -9.62 -1.85
C ILE A 185 -0.95 -9.81 -2.28
N VAL A 186 -0.42 -11.03 -2.18
CA VAL A 186 1.02 -11.30 -2.35
C VAL A 186 1.51 -10.92 -3.75
N PRO A 187 0.83 -11.29 -4.85
CA PRO A 187 1.26 -10.86 -6.19
C PRO A 187 1.22 -9.35 -6.36
N ALA A 188 0.18 -8.68 -5.85
CA ALA A 188 0.06 -7.23 -5.95
C ALA A 188 1.20 -6.51 -5.21
N VAL A 189 1.57 -6.98 -4.01
CA VAL A 189 2.70 -6.44 -3.25
C VAL A 189 4.02 -6.66 -3.99
N ARG A 190 4.27 -7.86 -4.51
CA ARG A 190 5.49 -8.17 -5.28
C ARG A 190 5.61 -7.31 -6.53
N ILE A 191 4.53 -7.15 -7.28
CA ILE A 191 4.49 -6.28 -8.47
C ILE A 191 4.95 -4.86 -8.11
N ILE A 192 4.41 -4.28 -7.03
CA ILE A 192 4.79 -2.94 -6.56
C ILE A 192 6.27 -2.91 -6.16
N ALA A 193 6.73 -3.87 -5.36
CA ALA A 193 8.11 -3.95 -4.92
C ALA A 193 9.09 -4.11 -6.10
N ASP A 194 8.77 -4.95 -7.08
CA ASP A 194 9.63 -5.19 -8.24
C ASP A 194 9.78 -3.97 -9.13
N VAL A 195 8.73 -3.15 -9.28
CA VAL A 195 8.81 -1.85 -9.98
C VAL A 195 9.69 -0.88 -9.20
N VAL A 196 9.47 -0.77 -7.89
CA VAL A 196 10.17 0.18 -7.01
C VAL A 196 11.65 -0.19 -6.81
N LEU A 197 11.98 -1.47 -6.88
CA LEU A 197 13.34 -2.01 -6.66
C LEU A 197 14.03 -2.42 -7.96
N GLU A 198 13.41 -2.20 -9.12
CA GLU A 198 13.95 -2.51 -10.44
C GLU A 198 14.37 -4.00 -10.59
N ARG A 199 13.54 -4.92 -10.11
CA ARG A 199 13.78 -6.37 -10.17
C ARG A 199 13.24 -7.03 -11.46
N ARG A 200 12.88 -6.24 -12.46
CA ARG A 200 12.22 -6.68 -13.70
C ARG A 200 13.16 -6.68 -14.90
#